data_AF-Q9BIK0-F1
#
_entry.id   AF-Q9BIK0-F1
#
_cell.length_a   1.000
_cell.length_b   1.000
_cell.length_c   1.000
_cell.angle_alpha   90.00
_cell.angle_beta   90.00
_cell.angle_gamma   90.00
#
_symmetry.space_group_name_H-M   'P 1'
#
loop_
_entity.id
_entity.type
_entity.pdbx_description
1 polymer ?
#
loop_
_entity_poly.entity_id
_entity_poly.type
_entity_poly.pdbx_seq_one_letter_code
_entity_poly.pdbx_strand_id
1 'polypeptide(L)'
;SGGVCTVCTGANYALLSGGCYNTKVLPGMAVCTAITGNNGQCTACANGQQPASGVCPACAANCASCTGTDTKTCTKCLSGYYLDSGSVCRKCSEISGDILGVENCISCAPPTGNRGFVTCYVKTSGGSGGGDSTGGNNGSNFSTGMIVSISLTAVAVVGGLIGFLC
;
A
#
# COMPACT_ATOMS: atom_id res chain seq x y z
N SER A 1 -13.08 -8.14 -32.99
CA SER A 1 -13.44 -7.03 -32.08
C SER A 1 -14.39 -7.56 -31.02
N GLY A 2 -13.94 -7.65 -29.77
CA GLY A 2 -14.73 -8.17 -28.64
C GLY A 2 -14.53 -7.37 -27.35
N GLY A 3 -14.18 -6.09 -27.47
CA GLY A 3 -13.82 -5.23 -26.33
C GLY A 3 -12.41 -5.46 -25.77
N VAL A 4 -11.61 -6.35 -26.39
CA VAL A 4 -10.26 -6.72 -25.97
C VAL A 4 -9.24 -6.11 -26.93
N CYS A 5 -8.27 -5.37 -26.40
CA CYS A 5 -7.08 -4.92 -27.10
C CYS A 5 -6.15 -6.10 -27.37
N THR A 6 -5.58 -6.16 -28.57
CA THR A 6 -4.57 -7.17 -28.95
C THR A 6 -3.18 -6.55 -29.12
N VAL A 7 -3.11 -5.22 -29.29
CA VAL A 7 -1.89 -4.44 -29.40
C VAL A 7 -2.10 -3.09 -28.75
N CYS A 8 -1.06 -2.56 -28.11
CA CYS A 8 -1.04 -1.21 -27.56
C CYS A 8 0.05 -0.42 -28.27
N THR A 9 -0.29 0.76 -28.78
CA THR A 9 0.65 1.64 -29.49
C THR A 9 1.05 2.79 -28.58
N GLY A 10 2.35 3.11 -28.55
CA GLY A 10 2.91 4.23 -27.78
C GLY A 10 3.96 3.82 -26.73
N ALA A 11 4.92 4.70 -26.48
CA ALA A 11 6.13 4.40 -25.70
C ALA A 11 5.92 4.12 -24.20
N ASN A 12 4.69 4.25 -23.69
CA ASN A 12 4.38 4.06 -22.27
C ASN A 12 3.08 3.28 -22.06
N TYR A 13 2.66 2.43 -23.00
CA TYR A 13 1.46 1.62 -22.85
C TYR A 13 1.82 0.13 -22.91
N ALA A 14 1.36 -0.62 -21.92
CA ALA A 14 1.53 -2.07 -21.84
C ALA A 14 0.18 -2.77 -22.04
N LEU A 15 0.21 -3.88 -22.80
CA LEU A 15 -0.94 -4.78 -22.90
C LEU A 15 -0.99 -5.65 -21.66
N LEU A 16 -2.10 -5.62 -20.93
CA LEU A 16 -2.33 -6.49 -19.77
C LEU A 16 -3.77 -7.00 -19.81
N SER A 17 -3.98 -8.32 -19.76
CA SER A 17 -5.32 -8.93 -19.76
C SER A 17 -6.27 -8.38 -20.84
N GLY A 18 -5.72 -7.99 -22.00
CA GLY A 18 -6.51 -7.44 -23.10
C GLY A 18 -6.89 -5.96 -22.96
N GLY A 19 -6.32 -5.21 -22.03
CA GLY A 19 -6.42 -3.76 -21.95
C GLY A 19 -5.06 -3.08 -22.17
N CYS A 20 -5.07 -1.82 -22.59
CA CYS A 20 -3.87 -1.00 -22.73
C CYS A 20 -3.73 -0.05 -21.54
N TYR A 21 -2.66 -0.21 -20.76
CA TYR A 21 -2.44 0.53 -19.52
C TYR A 21 -1.19 1.40 -19.61
N ASN A 22 -1.31 2.65 -19.18
CA ASN A 22 -0.17 3.55 -19.13
C ASN A 22 0.80 3.08 -18.03
N THR A 23 2.07 2.90 -18.36
CA THR A 23 3.10 2.40 -17.42
C THR A 23 3.53 3.43 -16.38
N LYS A 24 3.17 4.70 -16.56
CA LYS A 24 3.47 5.80 -15.63
C LYS A 24 2.31 6.14 -14.70
N VAL A 25 1.11 5.61 -14.95
CA VAL A 25 -0.09 5.92 -14.18
C VAL A 25 -0.68 4.62 -13.66
N LEU A 26 -0.78 4.49 -12.33
CA LEU A 26 -1.39 3.30 -11.76
C LEU A 26 -2.86 3.22 -12.15
N PRO A 27 -3.32 2.09 -12.74
CA PRO A 27 -4.70 1.95 -13.17
C PRO A 27 -5.69 2.00 -12.01
N GLY A 28 -5.24 1.70 -10.78
CA GLY A 28 -6.05 1.71 -9.55
C GLY A 28 -6.88 2.99 -9.36
N MET A 29 -6.46 4.11 -9.97
CA MET A 29 -7.14 5.41 -9.89
C MET A 29 -8.44 5.50 -10.68
N ALA A 30 -8.67 4.60 -11.64
CA ALA A 30 -9.83 4.65 -12.52
C ALA A 30 -10.28 3.24 -12.94
N VAL A 31 -9.88 2.19 -12.21
CA VAL A 31 -10.35 0.82 -12.50
C VAL A 31 -11.83 0.71 -12.20
N CYS A 32 -12.57 0.24 -13.20
CA CYS A 32 -13.93 -0.21 -13.03
C CYS A 32 -13.96 -1.64 -12.47
N THR A 33 -14.70 -1.87 -11.39
CA THR A 33 -14.85 -3.19 -10.75
C THR A 33 -16.19 -3.85 -11.01
N ALA A 34 -17.18 -3.10 -11.50
CA ALA A 34 -18.47 -3.63 -11.90
C ALA A 34 -19.03 -2.85 -13.09
N ILE A 35 -19.64 -3.55 -14.03
CA ILE A 35 -20.39 -2.97 -15.15
C ILE A 35 -21.84 -3.45 -15.07
N THR A 36 -22.77 -2.66 -15.61
CA THR A 36 -24.17 -3.09 -15.75
C THR A 36 -24.56 -3.08 -17.22
N GLY A 37 -25.13 -4.19 -17.68
CA GLY A 37 -25.48 -4.40 -19.09
C GLY A 37 -24.27 -4.70 -19.98
N ASN A 38 -24.50 -4.74 -21.29
CA ASN A 38 -23.49 -5.11 -22.30
C ASN A 38 -22.91 -3.88 -23.04
N ASN A 39 -22.99 -2.70 -22.43
CA ASN A 39 -22.55 -1.44 -23.03
C ASN A 39 -21.17 -0.96 -22.53
N GLY A 40 -20.54 -1.71 -21.61
CA GLY A 40 -19.23 -1.38 -21.06
C GLY A 40 -19.21 -0.22 -20.07
N GLN A 41 -20.37 0.22 -19.58
CA GLN A 41 -20.45 1.32 -18.62
C GLN A 41 -20.22 0.85 -17.18
N CYS A 42 -19.36 1.58 -16.49
CA CYS A 42 -18.99 1.30 -15.12
C CYS A 42 -20.08 1.68 -14.11
N THR A 43 -20.30 0.82 -13.13
CA THR A 43 -21.23 1.02 -12.01
C THR A 43 -20.57 0.98 -10.63
N ALA A 44 -19.32 0.51 -10.54
CA ALA A 44 -18.53 0.60 -9.32
C ALA A 44 -17.04 0.84 -9.64
N CYS A 45 -16.43 1.76 -8.90
CA CYS A 45 -15.04 2.16 -9.08
C CYS A 45 -14.16 1.65 -7.95
N ALA A 46 -12.99 1.11 -8.30
CA ALA A 46 -12.01 0.59 -7.34
C ALA A 46 -11.49 1.65 -6.35
N ASN A 47 -11.49 2.91 -6.79
CA ASN A 47 -11.01 4.05 -5.99
C ASN A 47 -12.07 4.62 -5.03
N GLY A 48 -13.26 3.99 -4.95
CA GLY A 48 -14.37 4.41 -4.09
C GLY A 48 -15.23 5.55 -4.64
N GLN A 49 -14.93 6.03 -5.85
CA GLN A 49 -15.72 7.09 -6.48
C GLN A 49 -17.05 6.58 -7.04
N GLN A 50 -18.02 7.48 -7.14
CA GLN A 50 -19.22 7.24 -7.93
C GLN A 50 -18.88 7.37 -9.41
N PRO A 51 -19.27 6.41 -10.26
CA PRO A 51 -19.08 6.53 -11.70
C PRO A 51 -19.78 7.78 -12.25
N ALA A 52 -19.10 8.51 -13.13
CA ALA A 52 -19.65 9.64 -13.86
C ALA A 52 -19.71 9.27 -15.34
N SER A 53 -20.90 9.28 -15.94
CA SER A 53 -21.09 8.91 -17.36
C SER A 53 -20.54 7.53 -17.73
N GLY A 54 -20.60 6.56 -16.80
CA GLY A 54 -20.12 5.20 -17.02
C GLY A 54 -18.60 5.03 -16.94
N VAL A 55 -17.86 6.03 -16.47
CA VAL A 55 -16.41 5.95 -16.21
C VAL A 55 -16.09 6.33 -14.76
N CYS A 56 -14.97 5.85 -14.26
CA CYS A 56 -14.50 6.15 -12.92
C CYS A 56 -13.67 7.44 -12.91
N PRO A 57 -14.12 8.51 -12.22
CA PRO A 57 -13.33 9.73 -12.07
C PRO A 57 -12.01 9.42 -11.36
N ALA A 58 -10.93 10.05 -11.80
CA ALA A 58 -9.64 9.93 -11.14
C ALA A 58 -9.58 10.82 -9.88
N CYS A 59 -8.99 10.29 -8.82
CA CYS A 59 -8.65 11.08 -7.63
C CYS A 59 -7.50 12.06 -7.95
N ALA A 60 -7.25 13.00 -7.02
CA ALA A 60 -6.10 13.89 -7.08
C ALA A 60 -4.77 13.12 -7.23
N ALA A 61 -3.73 13.81 -7.69
CA ALA A 61 -2.41 13.21 -7.86
C ALA A 61 -1.94 12.52 -6.57
N ASN A 62 -1.30 11.37 -6.73
CA ASN A 62 -0.75 10.55 -5.64
C ASN A 62 -1.79 9.88 -4.71
N CYS A 63 -3.08 10.08 -4.97
CA CYS A 63 -4.17 9.55 -4.15
C CYS A 63 -4.77 8.28 -4.77
N ALA A 64 -4.68 7.14 -4.08
CA ALA A 64 -5.24 5.83 -4.47
C ALA A 64 -6.75 5.73 -4.34
N SER A 65 -7.35 6.43 -3.38
CA SER A 65 -8.79 6.41 -3.15
C SER A 65 -9.24 7.74 -2.54
N CYS A 66 -10.40 8.22 -2.95
CA CYS A 66 -10.94 9.51 -2.52
C CYS A 66 -12.43 9.39 -2.22
N THR A 67 -12.97 10.37 -1.52
CA THR A 67 -14.34 10.33 -1.01
C THR A 67 -15.36 10.37 -2.15
N GLY A 68 -16.17 9.32 -2.33
CA GLY A 68 -17.40 9.27 -3.15
C GLY A 68 -17.50 10.18 -4.39
N THR A 69 -17.86 11.45 -4.20
CA THR A 69 -18.04 12.46 -5.26
C THR A 69 -16.95 13.54 -5.27
N ASP A 70 -16.12 13.62 -4.24
CA ASP A 70 -15.02 14.56 -4.12
C ASP A 70 -13.68 13.90 -4.50
N THR A 71 -13.18 14.28 -5.66
CA THR A 71 -11.89 13.82 -6.18
C THR A 71 -10.68 14.44 -5.47
N LYS A 72 -10.88 15.48 -4.65
CA LYS A 72 -9.81 16.24 -3.99
C LYS A 72 -9.50 15.72 -2.59
N THR A 73 -10.51 15.24 -1.88
CA THR A 73 -10.32 14.68 -0.53
C THR A 73 -9.83 13.23 -0.63
N CYS A 74 -8.54 13.03 -0.37
CA CYS A 74 -7.95 11.70 -0.39
C CYS A 74 -8.22 10.94 0.90
N THR A 75 -8.52 9.65 0.77
CA THR A 75 -8.70 8.73 1.89
C THR A 75 -7.60 7.67 1.95
N LYS A 76 -6.91 7.43 0.83
CA LYS A 76 -5.80 6.48 0.75
C LYS A 76 -4.76 6.95 -0.27
N CYS A 77 -3.49 6.97 0.11
CA CYS A 77 -2.40 7.36 -0.77
C CYS A 77 -1.78 6.19 -1.54
N LEU A 78 -1.10 6.51 -2.63
CA LEU A 78 -0.20 5.57 -3.30
C LEU A 78 0.97 5.18 -2.41
N SER A 79 1.58 4.03 -2.70
CA SER A 79 2.88 3.66 -2.12
C SER A 79 3.92 4.75 -2.38
N GLY A 80 4.78 4.99 -1.39
CA GLY A 80 5.73 6.10 -1.36
C GLY A 80 5.11 7.42 -0.89
N TYR A 81 3.82 7.44 -0.52
CA TYR A 81 3.13 8.61 0.01
C TYR A 81 2.36 8.28 1.29
N TYR A 82 2.26 9.26 2.18
CA TYR A 82 1.41 9.21 3.37
C TYR A 82 0.27 10.22 3.29
N LEU A 83 -0.83 9.93 4.00
CA LEU A 83 -1.97 10.84 4.10
C LEU A 83 -1.70 11.86 5.21
N ASP A 84 -1.66 13.14 4.85
CA ASP A 84 -1.51 14.24 5.80
C ASP A 84 -2.88 14.68 6.38
N SER A 85 -2.87 15.51 7.42
CA SER A 85 -4.08 16.02 8.09
C SER A 85 -5.03 16.79 7.17
N GLY A 86 -4.52 17.37 6.08
CA GLY A 86 -5.32 18.02 5.05
C GLY A 86 -5.98 17.07 4.04
N SER A 87 -5.92 15.75 4.24
CA SER A 87 -6.39 14.74 3.27
C SER A 87 -5.67 14.81 1.91
N VAL A 88 -4.38 15.17 1.95
CA VAL A 88 -3.48 15.26 0.80
C VAL A 88 -2.35 14.25 0.95
N CYS A 89 -1.96 13.63 -0.17
CA CYS A 89 -0.88 12.66 -0.21
C CYS A 89 0.48 13.33 -0.41
N ARG A 90 1.35 13.17 0.58
CA ARG A 90 2.70 13.71 0.61
C ARG A 90 3.74 12.61 0.49
N LYS A 91 4.87 12.87 -0.17
CA LYS A 91 5.92 11.87 -0.36
C LYS A 91 6.53 11.47 0.98
N CYS A 92 6.83 10.18 1.13
CA CYS A 92 7.52 9.70 2.33
C CYS A 92 8.88 10.36 2.56
N SER A 93 9.54 10.87 1.52
CA SER A 93 10.85 11.48 1.63
C SER A 93 10.85 13.01 1.70
N GLU A 94 9.70 13.67 1.49
CA GLU A 94 9.66 15.13 1.51
C GLU A 94 9.49 15.68 2.93
N ILE A 95 10.02 16.88 3.15
CA ILE A 95 9.79 17.65 4.38
C ILE A 95 8.54 18.50 4.14
N SER A 96 7.57 18.41 5.05
CA SER A 96 6.32 19.16 4.96
C SER A 96 5.97 19.77 6.32
N GLY A 97 6.25 21.06 6.48
CA GLY A 97 6.10 21.73 7.77
C GLY A 97 7.03 21.10 8.82
N ASP A 98 6.45 20.64 9.92
CA ASP A 98 7.17 19.96 10.99
C ASP A 98 7.32 18.45 10.80
N ILE A 99 6.83 17.90 9.68
CA ILE A 99 7.00 16.50 9.32
C ILE A 99 8.27 16.33 8.50
N LEU A 100 9.16 15.47 8.97
CA LEU A 100 10.43 15.16 8.33
C LEU A 100 10.32 13.84 7.55
N GLY A 101 10.66 13.89 6.27
CA GLY A 101 10.66 12.72 5.39
C GLY A 101 11.82 11.76 5.65
N VAL A 102 11.66 10.52 5.22
CA VAL A 102 12.69 9.48 5.17
C VAL A 102 12.93 9.09 3.72
N GLU A 103 14.15 9.35 3.25
CA GLU A 103 14.62 8.93 1.91
C GLU A 103 14.55 7.41 1.73
N ASN A 104 14.39 6.98 0.47
CA ASN A 104 14.32 5.57 0.08
C ASN A 104 13.20 4.76 0.77
N CYS A 105 12.15 5.42 1.26
CA CYS A 105 11.02 4.77 1.92
C CYS A 105 9.88 4.41 0.93
N ILE A 106 9.53 3.13 0.85
CA ILE A 106 8.49 2.60 -0.04
C ILE A 106 7.08 2.76 0.59
N SER A 107 6.98 2.67 1.91
CA SER A 107 5.71 2.81 2.63
C SER A 107 5.97 3.48 3.97
N CYS A 108 5.20 4.51 4.27
CA CYS A 108 5.35 5.27 5.50
C CYS A 108 3.99 5.70 6.10
N ALA A 109 4.02 6.07 7.38
CA ALA A 109 2.91 6.70 8.08
C ALA A 109 3.33 8.07 8.63
N PRO A 110 2.40 9.04 8.73
CA PRO A 110 2.68 10.30 9.40
C PRO A 110 2.98 10.08 10.89
N PRO A 111 3.78 10.96 11.52
CA PRO A 111 3.99 10.92 12.97
C PRO A 111 2.70 11.24 13.74
N THR A 112 2.60 10.72 14.97
CA THR A 112 1.52 11.09 15.89
C THR A 112 1.63 12.57 16.27
N GLY A 113 0.55 13.33 16.12
CA GLY A 113 0.54 14.77 16.39
C GLY A 113 1.16 15.65 15.28
N ASN A 114 1.35 15.12 14.07
CA ASN A 114 1.82 15.86 12.89
C ASN A 114 3.18 16.54 13.07
N ARG A 115 4.04 16.00 13.94
CA ARG A 115 5.37 16.55 14.23
C ARG A 115 6.42 15.44 14.32
N GLY A 116 7.54 15.62 13.65
CA GLY A 116 8.67 14.67 13.66
C GLY A 116 8.77 13.84 12.39
N PHE A 117 9.50 12.73 12.47
CA PHE A 117 9.77 11.89 11.31
C PHE A 117 8.58 11.03 10.92
N VAL A 118 8.40 10.80 9.62
CA VAL A 118 7.51 9.73 9.15
C VAL A 118 8.04 8.37 9.59
N THR A 119 7.15 7.48 9.98
CA THR A 119 7.52 6.09 10.30
C THR A 119 7.64 5.32 8.99
N CYS A 120 8.86 4.89 8.65
CA CYS A 120 9.09 4.10 7.44
C CYS A 120 8.95 2.60 7.73
N TYR A 121 8.06 1.92 6.99
CA TYR A 121 7.83 0.47 7.14
C TYR A 121 8.70 -0.38 6.22
N VAL A 122 9.05 0.13 5.04
CA VAL A 122 9.84 -0.60 4.04
C VAL A 122 10.79 0.37 3.34
N LYS A 123 12.07 0.01 3.24
CA LYS A 123 13.09 0.79 2.49
C LYS A 123 13.55 0.03 1.25
N THR A 124 13.95 0.76 0.21
CA THR A 124 14.66 0.15 -0.93
C THR A 124 16.07 -0.27 -0.50
N SER A 125 16.56 -1.41 -1.01
CA SER A 125 17.89 -1.97 -0.67
C SER A 125 19.07 -1.25 -1.36
N GLY A 126 18.84 -0.08 -1.98
CA GLY A 126 19.85 0.63 -2.76
C GLY A 126 20.31 1.91 -2.09
N GLY A 127 21.44 1.85 -1.38
CA GLY A 127 22.24 3.05 -1.07
C GLY A 127 22.67 3.17 0.39
N SER A 128 23.93 2.82 0.64
CA SER A 128 24.70 3.04 1.85
C SER A 128 24.54 4.43 2.48
N GLY A 129 24.52 4.50 3.81
CA GLY A 129 24.75 5.75 4.55
C GLY A 129 23.97 5.81 5.85
N GLY A 130 24.69 5.65 6.97
CA GLY A 130 24.13 5.63 8.32
C GLY A 130 23.38 6.91 8.71
N GLY A 131 22.40 6.72 9.58
CA GLY A 131 21.64 7.77 10.24
C GLY A 131 20.96 7.17 11.45
N ASP A 132 21.76 6.95 12.49
CA ASP A 132 21.27 6.66 13.83
C ASP A 132 20.40 7.83 14.29
N SER A 133 19.18 7.52 14.73
CA SER A 133 18.47 8.35 15.70
C SER A 133 17.93 7.44 16.77
N THR A 134 18.69 7.44 17.86
CA THR A 134 18.54 6.69 19.08
C THR A 134 17.28 7.10 19.83
N GLY A 135 16.48 6.10 20.21
CA GLY A 135 15.50 6.15 21.30
C GLY A 135 14.26 5.30 21.01
N GLY A 136 14.05 4.12 21.59
CA GLY A 136 14.81 3.32 22.52
C GLY A 136 13.99 2.06 22.82
N ASN A 137 14.70 0.94 22.85
CA ASN A 137 14.43 -0.27 23.63
C ASN A 137 13.51 -1.36 23.03
N ASN A 138 14.23 -2.44 22.66
CA ASN A 138 13.83 -3.85 22.63
C ASN A 138 13.30 -4.43 21.30
N GLY A 139 14.25 -5.03 20.57
CA GLY A 139 14.06 -6.34 19.96
C GLY A 139 13.28 -6.41 18.65
N SER A 140 13.97 -6.27 17.53
CA SER A 140 13.88 -7.24 16.42
C SER A 140 14.90 -6.88 15.34
N ASN A 141 16.05 -7.53 15.45
CA ASN A 141 17.02 -7.69 14.39
C ASN A 141 16.35 -8.51 13.29
N PHE A 142 16.11 -7.94 12.10
CA PHE A 142 15.83 -8.76 10.93
C PHE A 142 16.69 -8.31 9.76
N SER A 143 18.00 -8.52 9.95
CA SER A 143 18.89 -8.73 8.82
C SER A 143 19.07 -10.23 8.62
N THR A 144 18.67 -10.67 7.43
CA THR A 144 19.17 -11.84 6.68
C THR A 144 19.12 -13.23 7.34
N GLY A 145 18.12 -13.99 6.89
CA GLY A 145 18.29 -15.35 6.35
C GLY A 145 19.19 -16.35 7.10
N MET A 146 18.57 -17.16 7.96
CA MET A 146 18.87 -18.59 8.07
C MET A 146 17.64 -19.31 8.64
N ILE A 147 17.01 -20.18 7.84
CA ILE A 147 16.01 -21.13 8.34
C ILE A 147 16.78 -22.18 9.16
N VAL A 148 16.72 -22.10 10.48
CA VAL A 148 17.21 -23.15 11.37
C VAL A 148 16.02 -24.03 11.75
N SER A 149 16.09 -25.27 11.29
CA SER A 149 15.18 -26.39 11.56
C SER A 149 14.88 -26.55 13.06
N ILE A 150 13.60 -26.53 13.43
CA ILE A 150 13.16 -26.86 14.78
C ILE A 150 13.12 -28.39 14.90
N SER A 151 14.07 -28.93 15.66
CA SER A 151 14.05 -30.34 16.12
C SER A 151 12.93 -30.51 17.15
N LEU A 152 12.01 -31.43 16.87
CA LEU A 152 10.97 -31.82 17.82
C LEU A 152 11.58 -32.60 18.99
N THR A 153 11.68 -31.97 20.15
CA THR A 153 11.92 -32.68 21.42
C THR A 153 10.60 -33.22 21.94
N ALA A 154 10.51 -34.56 21.99
CA ALA A 154 9.38 -35.29 22.53
C ALA A 154 9.12 -34.92 23.99
N VAL A 155 7.90 -34.47 24.30
CA VAL A 155 7.43 -34.38 25.68
C VAL A 155 7.09 -35.79 26.15
N ALA A 156 7.92 -36.31 27.05
CA ALA A 156 7.65 -37.56 27.75
C ALA A 156 6.47 -37.36 28.70
N VAL A 157 5.35 -38.02 28.41
CA VAL A 157 4.23 -38.20 29.34
C VAL A 157 4.70 -39.18 30.41
N VAL A 158 4.99 -38.67 31.61
CA VAL A 158 5.11 -39.53 32.80
C VAL A 158 3.76 -39.51 33.50
N GLY A 159 3.02 -40.61 33.33
CA GLY A 159 1.87 -40.94 34.16
C GLY A 159 2.29 -41.17 35.60
N GLY A 160 1.48 -40.68 36.53
CA GLY A 160 1.64 -40.86 37.98
C GLY A 160 0.28 -40.90 38.66
N LEU A 161 -0.22 -42.13 38.80
CA LEU A 161 -1.41 -42.59 39.50
C LEU A 161 -1.33 -42.36 41.03
N ILE A 162 -2.37 -41.78 41.63
CA ILE A 162 -2.94 -41.95 43.00
C ILE A 162 -3.83 -40.72 43.28
N GLY A 163 -5.10 -40.76 43.68
CA GLY A 163 -5.84 -41.68 44.53
C GLY A 163 -6.38 -40.90 45.76
N PHE A 164 -7.59 -41.22 46.23
CA PHE A 164 -8.31 -40.76 47.46
C PHE A 164 -9.25 -39.54 47.29
N LEU A 165 -10.57 -39.75 47.19
CA LEU A 165 -11.56 -40.00 48.27
C LEU A 165 -11.69 -38.84 49.28
N CYS A 166 -12.64 -37.93 49.03
CA CYS A 166 -13.82 -37.63 49.86
C CYS A 166 -14.67 -36.57 49.13
#